data_AF-A0AA95J734-F1
#
_entry.id   AF-A0AA95J734-F1
#
_cell.length_a   1.000
_cell.length_b   1.000
_cell.length_c   1.000
_cell.angle_alpha   90.00
_cell.angle_beta   90.00
_cell.angle_gamma   90.00
#
_symmetry.space_group_name_H-M   'P 1'
#
loop_
_entity.id
_entity.type
_entity.pdbx_description
1 polymer ?
#
loop_
_entity_poly.entity_id
_entity_poly.type
_entity_poly.pdbx_seq_one_letter_code
_entity_poly.pdbx_strand_id
1 'polypeptide(L)'
;MTNTTALVERYIASWNETDAAKRRDLIAATFTEAAAYVDPMMKSEGHGGIDQMLAAVQERFTGLRFKQVGKVDAYEDRVRFSWELGPEGGPSVAGGTDFATIDTGRLAHVVGFLDFAPGA
;
A
#
# COMPACT_ATOMS: atom_id res chain seq x y z
N MET A 1 -10.69 7.16 -17.86
CA MET A 1 -9.33 7.37 -17.32
C MET A 1 -9.42 7.26 -15.81
N THR A 2 -8.73 6.30 -15.20
CA THR A 2 -8.65 6.18 -13.73
C THR A 2 -7.84 7.34 -13.19
N ASN A 3 -8.30 8.02 -12.13
CA ASN A 3 -7.46 8.97 -11.41
C ASN A 3 -6.46 8.18 -10.55
N THR A 4 -5.28 7.89 -11.13
CA THR A 4 -4.26 7.04 -10.50
C THR A 4 -3.73 7.63 -9.20
N THR A 5 -3.60 8.95 -9.09
CA THR A 5 -3.20 9.61 -7.83
C THR A 5 -4.20 9.31 -6.72
N ALA A 6 -5.50 9.44 -6.99
CA ALA A 6 -6.55 9.12 -6.02
C ALA A 6 -6.58 7.62 -5.65
N LEU A 7 -6.20 6.73 -6.58
CA LEU A 7 -6.07 5.29 -6.30
C LEU A 7 -4.89 5.01 -5.35
N VAL A 8 -3.74 5.67 -5.56
CA VAL A 8 -2.58 5.57 -4.66
C VAL A 8 -2.87 6.18 -3.29
N GLU A 9 -3.58 7.31 -3.22
CA GLU A 9 -4.03 7.89 -1.96
C GLU A 9 -4.90 6.90 -1.17
N ARG A 10 -5.83 6.21 -1.85
CA ARG A 10 -6.68 5.18 -1.23
C ARG A 10 -5.87 3.96 -0.77
N TYR A 11 -4.88 3.54 -1.57
CA TYR A 11 -3.94 2.51 -1.18
C TYR A 11 -3.22 2.87 0.13
N ILE A 12 -2.64 4.06 0.23
CA ILE A 12 -1.97 4.54 1.47
C ILE A 12 -2.97 4.69 2.62
N ALA A 13 -4.21 5.10 2.34
CA ALA A 13 -5.26 5.13 3.36
C ALA A 13 -5.56 3.74 3.92
N SER A 14 -5.60 2.69 3.09
CA SER A 14 -5.84 1.32 3.55
C SER A 14 -4.77 0.81 4.52
N TRP A 15 -3.50 1.13 4.25
CA TRP A 15 -2.38 0.82 5.16
C TRP A 15 -2.48 1.52 6.52
N ASN A 16 -3.15 2.67 6.58
CA ASN A 16 -3.26 3.51 7.78
C ASN A 16 -4.60 3.36 8.53
N GLU A 17 -5.58 2.63 7.99
CA GLU A 17 -6.90 2.45 8.60
C GLU A 17 -6.89 1.31 9.63
N THR A 18 -7.08 1.65 10.90
CA THR A 18 -7.01 0.71 12.03
C THR A 18 -8.37 0.10 12.37
N ASP A 19 -9.48 0.72 11.95
CA ASP A 19 -10.81 0.12 12.04
C ASP A 19 -10.94 -1.01 11.01
N ALA A 20 -11.10 -2.24 11.49
CA ALA A 20 -11.12 -3.42 10.63
C ALA A 20 -12.28 -3.43 9.62
N ALA A 21 -13.44 -2.86 9.95
CA ALA A 21 -14.56 -2.81 9.02
C ALA A 21 -14.27 -1.80 7.90
N LYS A 22 -13.82 -0.60 8.27
CA LYS A 22 -13.46 0.44 7.29
C LYS A 22 -12.28 0.05 6.42
N ARG A 23 -11.29 -0.65 6.99
CA ARG A 23 -10.15 -1.15 6.23
C ARG A 23 -10.59 -2.15 5.17
N ARG A 24 -11.51 -3.07 5.48
CA ARG A 24 -12.07 -4.00 4.49
C ARG A 24 -12.83 -3.27 3.38
N ASP A 25 -13.59 -2.24 3.69
CA ASP A 25 -14.27 -1.42 2.68
C ASP A 25 -13.28 -0.68 1.77
N LEU A 26 -12.20 -0.12 2.36
CA LEU A 26 -11.12 0.51 1.61
C LEU A 26 -10.39 -0.50 0.72
N ILE A 27 -10.12 -1.70 1.20
CA ILE A 27 -9.49 -2.78 0.44
C ILE A 27 -10.36 -3.14 -0.77
N ALA A 28 -11.66 -3.35 -0.57
CA ALA A 28 -12.59 -3.68 -1.66
C ALA A 28 -12.68 -2.59 -2.73
N ALA A 29 -12.57 -1.32 -2.32
CA ALA A 29 -12.55 -0.16 -3.21
C ALA A 29 -11.17 0.10 -3.88
N THR A 30 -10.10 -0.54 -3.40
CA THR A 30 -8.72 -0.30 -3.87
C THR A 30 -8.21 -1.44 -4.73
N PHE A 31 -8.50 -2.69 -4.35
CA PHE A 31 -7.94 -3.89 -4.93
C PHE A 31 -9.00 -4.70 -5.67
N THR A 32 -8.63 -5.38 -6.75
CA THR A 32 -9.49 -6.41 -7.35
C THR A 32 -9.65 -7.60 -6.40
N GLU A 33 -10.68 -8.42 -6.62
CA GLU A 33 -11.03 -9.54 -5.73
C GLU A 33 -9.90 -10.57 -5.62
N ALA A 34 -9.15 -10.76 -6.71
CA ALA A 34 -8.01 -11.68 -6.81
C ALA A 34 -6.65 -10.94 -6.76
N ALA A 35 -6.61 -9.74 -6.20
CA ALA A 35 -5.38 -8.96 -6.18
C ALA A 35 -4.24 -9.69 -5.45
N ALA A 36 -3.02 -9.55 -5.94
CA ALA A 36 -1.84 -10.12 -5.31
C ALA A 36 -0.87 -9.02 -4.88
N TYR A 37 -0.30 -9.18 -3.69
CA TYR A 37 0.76 -8.32 -3.16
C TYR A 37 1.99 -9.16 -2.88
N VAL A 38 3.17 -8.65 -3.23
CA VAL A 38 4.45 -9.22 -2.82
C VAL A 38 5.50 -8.13 -2.62
N ASP A 39 6.26 -8.24 -1.55
CA ASP A 39 7.49 -7.47 -1.31
C ASP A 39 8.55 -8.41 -0.67
N PRO A 40 9.76 -7.92 -0.31
CA PRO A 40 10.78 -8.76 0.32
C PRO A 40 10.39 -9.38 1.68
N MET A 41 9.33 -8.89 2.33
CA MET A 41 8.92 -9.24 3.69
C MET A 41 7.61 -10.02 3.75
N MET A 42 6.72 -9.82 2.78
CA MET A 42 5.31 -10.19 2.84
C MET A 42 4.80 -10.62 1.47
N LYS A 43 3.82 -11.51 1.50
CA LYS A 43 3.00 -11.86 0.33
C LYS A 43 1.56 -12.09 0.76
N SER A 44 0.62 -11.67 -0.06
CA SER A 44 -0.80 -11.93 0.17
C SER A 44 -1.58 -12.01 -1.14
N GLU A 45 -2.73 -12.69 -1.08
CA GLU A 45 -3.65 -12.86 -2.20
C GLU A 45 -5.08 -12.61 -1.74
N GLY A 46 -5.84 -11.92 -2.60
CA GLY A 46 -7.23 -11.53 -2.38
C GLY A 46 -7.42 -10.57 -1.21
N HIS A 47 -8.65 -10.05 -1.09
CA HIS A 47 -8.98 -9.06 -0.06
C HIS A 47 -8.72 -9.56 1.37
N GLY A 48 -9.01 -10.83 1.65
CA GLY A 48 -8.81 -11.41 2.98
C GLY A 48 -7.34 -11.52 3.36
N GLY A 49 -6.47 -11.92 2.42
CA GLY A 49 -5.02 -11.97 2.65
C GLY A 49 -4.43 -10.58 2.85
N ILE A 50 -4.86 -9.62 2.04
CA ILE A 50 -4.44 -8.22 2.14
C ILE A 50 -4.87 -7.62 3.49
N ASP A 51 -6.11 -7.82 3.95
CA ASP A 51 -6.58 -7.32 5.26
C ASP A 51 -5.74 -7.87 6.42
N GLN A 52 -5.45 -9.18 6.41
CA GLN A 52 -4.62 -9.81 7.43
C GLN A 52 -3.19 -9.25 7.43
N MET A 53 -2.61 -9.06 6.23
CA MET A 53 -1.28 -8.48 6.08
C MET A 53 -1.21 -7.05 6.62
N LEU A 54 -2.16 -6.19 6.23
CA LEU A 54 -2.23 -4.80 6.70
C LEU A 54 -2.41 -4.74 8.22
N ALA A 55 -3.29 -5.56 8.78
CA ALA A 55 -3.49 -5.63 10.23
C ALA A 55 -2.20 -6.03 10.98
N ALA A 56 -1.49 -7.05 10.49
CA ALA A 56 -0.24 -7.50 11.10
C ALA A 56 0.86 -6.43 11.06
N VAL A 57 0.96 -5.67 9.97
CA VAL A 57 1.90 -4.53 9.87
C VAL A 57 1.52 -3.42 10.84
N GLN A 58 0.24 -3.10 10.97
CA GLN A 58 -0.25 -2.08 11.91
C GLN A 58 0.06 -2.46 13.37
N GLU A 59 -0.11 -3.73 13.74
CA GLU A 59 0.24 -4.23 15.08
C GLU A 59 1.75 -4.09 15.33
N ARG A 60 2.58 -4.53 14.37
CA ARG A 60 4.05 -4.48 14.48
C ARG A 60 4.61 -3.05 14.56
N PHE A 61 3.99 -2.12 13.84
CA PHE A 61 4.46 -0.74 13.71
C PHE A 61 3.47 0.26 14.33
N THR A 62 2.93 -0.08 15.49
CA THR A 62 1.97 0.75 16.22
C THR A 62 2.50 2.18 16.40
N GLY A 63 1.69 3.17 16.04
CA GLY A 63 2.03 4.60 16.15
C GLY A 63 2.81 5.18 14.96
N LEU A 64 3.20 4.35 13.98
CA LEU A 64 3.78 4.82 12.72
C LEU A 64 2.70 4.95 11.65
N ARG A 65 2.95 5.81 10.66
CA ARG A 65 2.04 6.05 9.53
C ARG A 65 2.78 5.97 8.21
N PHE A 66 2.11 5.40 7.21
CA PHE A 66 2.56 5.42 5.83
C PHE A 66 2.21 6.75 5.17
N LYS A 67 3.12 7.30 4.39
CA LYS A 67 2.93 8.52 3.60
C LYS A 67 3.46 8.33 2.18
N GLN A 68 2.67 8.71 1.18
CA GLN A 68 3.16 8.79 -0.20
C GLN A 68 4.20 9.92 -0.33
N VAL A 69 5.33 9.62 -0.94
CA VAL A 69 6.41 10.59 -1.20
C VAL A 69 6.78 10.64 -2.67
N GLY A 70 7.24 11.81 -3.11
CA GLY A 70 7.59 12.04 -4.51
C GLY A 70 6.37 12.10 -5.44
N LYS A 71 6.59 11.80 -6.71
CA LYS A 71 5.54 11.83 -7.76
C LYS A 71 4.97 10.43 -7.96
N VAL A 72 3.63 10.32 -7.99
CA VAL A 72 2.96 9.15 -8.57
C VAL A 72 3.11 9.19 -10.08
N ASP A 73 3.75 8.17 -10.64
CA ASP A 73 4.06 8.09 -12.06
C ASP A 73 3.29 6.93 -12.68
N ALA A 74 2.63 7.17 -13.81
CA ALA A 74 1.74 6.19 -14.41
C ALA A 74 1.84 6.21 -15.93
N TYR A 75 1.72 5.03 -16.52
CA TYR A 75 1.68 4.82 -17.96
C TYR A 75 0.76 3.63 -18.26
N GLU A 76 -0.29 3.87 -19.05
CA GLU A 76 -1.36 2.90 -19.29
C GLU A 76 -1.96 2.38 -17.95
N ASP A 77 -1.92 1.07 -17.75
CA ASP A 77 -2.40 0.35 -16.58
C ASP A 77 -1.34 0.19 -15.49
N ARG A 78 -0.14 0.76 -15.66
CA ARG A 78 0.98 0.61 -14.73
C ARG A 78 1.18 1.87 -13.92
N VAL A 79 1.39 1.72 -12.63
CA VAL A 79 1.69 2.81 -11.70
C VAL A 79 2.94 2.48 -10.88
N ARG A 80 3.74 3.50 -10.63
CA ARG A 80 4.85 3.49 -9.68
C ARG A 80 4.67 4.63 -8.70
N PHE A 81 4.89 4.35 -7.42
CA PHE A 81 4.89 5.37 -6.36
C PHE A 81 5.80 4.93 -5.22
N SER A 82 6.29 5.91 -4.46
CA SER A 82 7.12 5.66 -3.29
C SER A 82 6.39 6.09 -2.02
N TRP A 83 6.76 5.46 -0.91
CA TRP A 83 6.19 5.69 0.40
C TRP A 83 7.27 5.70 1.48
N GLU A 84 6.96 6.37 2.58
CA GLU A 84 7.77 6.34 3.80
C GLU A 84 6.89 5.97 4.99
N LEU A 85 7.50 5.33 5.99
CA LEU A 85 6.88 4.92 7.24
C LEU A 85 7.59 5.62 8.41
N GLY A 86 6.85 6.34 9.24
CA GLY A 86 7.41 7.04 10.39
C GLY A 86 6.35 7.61 11.34
N PRO A 87 6.75 8.13 12.51
CA PRO A 87 5.85 8.82 13.41
C PRO A 87 5.42 10.16 12.80
N GLU A 88 4.25 10.65 13.19
CA GLU A 88 3.77 11.95 12.75
C GLU A 88 4.73 13.07 13.19
N GLY A 89 5.21 13.88 12.23
CA GLY A 89 6.14 14.98 12.48
C GLY A 89 7.58 14.57 12.80
N GLY A 90 7.91 13.28 12.79
CA GLY A 90 9.28 12.78 13.00
C GLY A 90 9.92 12.19 11.75
N PRO A 91 11.19 11.74 11.86
CA PRO A 91 11.90 11.16 10.72
C PRO A 91 11.35 9.77 10.36
N SER A 92 11.30 9.49 9.07
CA SER A 92 10.94 8.17 8.53
C SER A 92 11.95 7.11 8.95
N VAL A 93 11.44 5.94 9.36
CA VAL A 93 12.25 4.80 9.82
C VAL A 93 12.39 3.71 8.75
N ALA A 94 11.48 3.70 7.77
CA ALA A 94 11.56 2.86 6.58
C ALA A 94 10.94 3.59 5.38
N GLY A 95 11.27 3.14 4.18
CA GLY A 95 10.67 3.62 2.94
C GLY A 95 10.81 2.59 1.84
N GLY A 96 9.97 2.72 0.83
CA GLY A 96 9.89 1.77 -0.26
C GLY A 96 9.23 2.35 -1.49
N THR A 97 9.33 1.57 -2.56
CA THR A 97 8.74 1.88 -3.85
C THR A 97 7.91 0.70 -4.33
N ASP A 98 6.65 0.98 -4.63
CA ASP A 98 5.69 0.00 -5.11
C ASP A 98 5.42 0.22 -6.61
N PHE A 99 5.34 -0.88 -7.33
CA PHE A 99 4.86 -0.95 -8.71
C PHE A 99 3.56 -1.73 -8.72
N ALA A 100 2.53 -1.20 -9.39
CA ALA A 100 1.26 -1.88 -9.48
C ALA A 100 0.66 -1.86 -10.89
N THR A 101 -0.17 -2.87 -11.16
CA THR A 101 -1.04 -2.90 -12.34
C THR A 101 -2.48 -2.61 -11.95
N ILE A 102 -3.21 -1.94 -12.82
CA ILE A 102 -4.59 -1.50 -12.61
C ILE A 102 -5.51 -2.29 -13.54
N ASP A 103 -6.51 -2.94 -12.98
CA ASP A 103 -7.61 -3.54 -13.73
C ASP A 103 -8.94 -2.94 -13.27
N THR A 104 -9.73 -2.47 -14.23
CA THR A 104 -11.07 -1.91 -13.99
C THR A 104 -11.07 -0.83 -12.90
N GLY A 105 -10.02 -0.02 -12.86
CA GLY A 105 -9.85 1.09 -11.91
C GLY A 105 -9.39 0.71 -10.50
N ARG A 106 -9.03 -0.55 -10.25
CA ARG A 106 -8.49 -1.07 -8.98
C ARG A 106 -7.14 -1.74 -9.19
N LEU A 107 -6.34 -1.88 -8.14
CA LEU A 107 -5.04 -2.54 -8.17
C LEU A 107 -5.22 -4.07 -8.29
N ALA A 108 -4.59 -4.67 -9.29
CA ALA A 108 -4.62 -6.12 -9.52
C ALA A 108 -3.35 -6.80 -9.02
N HIS A 109 -2.18 -6.21 -9.25
CA HIS A 109 -0.91 -6.70 -8.72
C HIS A 109 -0.14 -5.55 -8.11
N VAL A 110 0.49 -5.78 -6.96
CA VAL A 110 1.42 -4.84 -6.32
C VAL A 110 2.72 -5.58 -6.02
N VAL A 111 3.83 -5.01 -6.47
CA VAL A 111 5.19 -5.48 -6.20
C VAL A 111 5.94 -4.36 -5.50
N GLY A 112 6.27 -4.57 -4.23
CA GLY A 112 6.99 -3.62 -3.40
C GLY A 112 8.49 -3.92 -3.32
N PHE A 113 9.28 -2.87 -3.13
CA PHE A 113 10.69 -2.93 -2.78
C PHE A 113 10.97 -1.99 -1.62
N LEU A 114 11.91 -2.35 -0.75
CA LEU A 114 12.39 -1.49 0.32
C LEU A 114 13.54 -0.63 -0.21
N ASP A 115 13.41 0.69 -0.06
CA ASP A 115 14.46 1.65 -0.37
C ASP A 115 15.40 1.82 0.84
N PHE A 116 14.82 1.75 2.05
CA PHE A 116 15.56 1.63 3.31
C PHE A 116 14.65 1.05 4.41
N ALA A 117 15.23 0.30 5.35
CA ALA A 117 14.55 -0.18 6.54
C ALA A 117 15.58 -0.55 7.63
N PRO A 118 15.20 -0.65 8.92
CA PRO A 118 16.11 -1.11 9.96
C PRO A 118 16.58 -2.54 9.66
N GLY A 119 17.87 -2.70 9.39
CA GLY A 119 18.48 -4.00 9.05
C GLY A 119 18.46 -4.39 7.57
N ALA A 120 18.12 -3.46 6.67
CA ALA A 120 18.33 -3.58 5.22
C ALA A 120 19.71 -3.06 4.78
#